data_AF-A0A9P6CSJ4-F1
#
_entry.id   AF-A0A9P6CSJ4-F1
#
_cell.length_a   1.000
_cell.length_b   1.000
_cell.length_c   1.000
_cell.angle_alpha   90.00
_cell.angle_beta   90.00
_cell.angle_gamma   90.00
#
_symmetry.space_group_name_H-M   'P 1'
#
loop_
_entity.id
_entity.type
_entity.pdbx_description
1 polymer ?
#
loop_
_entity_poly.entity_id
_entity_poly.type
_entity_poly.pdbx_seq_one_letter_code
_entity_poly.pdbx_strand_id
1 'polypeptide(L)'
;MSDAEDPPPNIVVLNRRSEKEKDLGIDDFVRNHSLNTEQARAFRIVVDHSNSAEPEQLRMYIAGCSGTGKSRVISSLKSYFEDRDQGRRLRLAAFTGSAAKNIGGVTLHSALMMHGRSSQK
;
A
#
# COMPACT_ATOMS: atom_id res chain seq x y z
N MET A 1 -58.03 -14.83 -6.68
CA MET A 1 -56.77 -14.39 -6.06
C MET A 1 -55.68 -14.68 -7.06
N SER A 2 -55.29 -13.65 -7.82
CA SER A 2 -54.24 -13.71 -8.83
C SER A 2 -53.00 -13.07 -8.23
N ASP A 3 -52.01 -13.90 -7.91
CA ASP A 3 -50.69 -13.45 -7.49
C ASP A 3 -50.01 -12.79 -8.70
N ALA A 4 -50.05 -11.46 -8.74
CA ALA A 4 -49.23 -10.69 -9.67
C ALA A 4 -47.79 -10.77 -9.14
N GLU A 5 -46.92 -11.54 -9.82
CA GLU A 5 -45.49 -11.47 -9.56
C GLU A 5 -45.00 -10.05 -9.86
N ASP A 6 -44.41 -9.43 -8.83
CA ASP A 6 -43.72 -8.15 -8.96
C ASP A 6 -42.59 -8.28 -10.00
N PRO A 7 -42.45 -7.35 -10.96
CA PRO A 7 -41.37 -7.40 -11.90
C PRO A 7 -40.02 -7.30 -11.17
N PRO A 8 -39.00 -8.08 -11.58
CA PRO A 8 -37.71 -8.09 -10.92
C PRO A 8 -37.06 -6.69 -10.95
N PRO A 9 -36.26 -6.33 -9.93
CA PRO A 9 -35.64 -5.02 -9.86
C PRO A 9 -34.67 -4.79 -11.03
N ASN A 10 -34.76 -3.61 -11.64
CA ASN A 10 -33.78 -3.12 -12.61
C ASN A 10 -32.47 -2.79 -11.91
N ILE A 11 -31.52 -3.74 -11.90
CA ILE A 11 -30.17 -3.50 -11.37
C ILE A 11 -29.34 -2.79 -12.46
N VAL A 12 -29.25 -1.47 -12.34
CA VAL A 12 -28.31 -0.67 -13.12
C VAL A 12 -27.00 -0.58 -12.34
N VAL A 13 -25.97 -1.30 -12.80
CA VAL A 13 -24.60 -1.17 -12.28
C VAL A 13 -24.04 0.18 -12.77
N LEU A 14 -24.22 1.23 -11.98
CA LEU A 14 -23.73 2.59 -12.29
C LEU A 14 -22.21 2.75 -12.13
N ASN A 15 -21.52 1.69 -11.74
CA ASN A 15 -20.07 1.70 -11.55
C ASN A 15 -19.39 0.65 -12.42
N ARG A 16 -19.58 0.75 -13.74
CA ARG A 16 -18.59 0.24 -14.67
C ARG A 16 -17.41 1.19 -14.56
N ARG A 17 -16.42 0.87 -13.70
CA ARG A 17 -15.13 1.57 -13.71
C ARG A 17 -14.67 1.61 -15.16
N SER A 18 -14.52 2.81 -15.70
CA SER A 18 -14.11 2.99 -17.08
C SER A 18 -12.77 2.27 -17.25
N GLU A 19 -12.77 1.22 -18.06
CA GLU A 19 -11.54 0.72 -18.66
C GLU A 19 -10.98 1.86 -19.52
N LYS A 20 -9.99 2.57 -18.95
CA LYS A 20 -9.13 3.66 -19.48
C LYS A 20 -8.95 4.78 -18.46
N GLU A 21 -8.65 4.45 -17.20
CA GLU A 21 -7.83 5.36 -16.41
C GLU A 21 -6.40 5.15 -16.92
N LYS A 22 -5.95 6.03 -17.82
CA LYS A 22 -4.53 6.06 -18.20
C LYS A 22 -3.73 6.10 -16.91
N ASP A 23 -2.67 5.31 -16.83
CA ASP A 23 -1.69 5.25 -15.75
C ASP A 23 -0.90 6.57 -15.60
N LEU A 24 -1.63 7.67 -15.43
CA LEU A 24 -1.16 9.03 -15.18
C LEU A 24 -0.74 9.19 -13.72
N GLY A 25 -1.00 8.19 -12.87
CA GLY A 25 -0.77 8.29 -11.44
C GLY A 25 0.69 8.16 -11.03
N ILE A 26 1.46 7.24 -11.61
CA ILE A 26 2.79 6.89 -11.09
C ILE A 26 3.81 8.01 -11.34
N ASP A 27 3.87 8.53 -12.57
CA ASP A 27 4.83 9.57 -12.92
C ASP A 27 4.50 10.92 -12.26
N ASP A 28 3.21 11.24 -12.13
CA ASP A 28 2.74 12.41 -11.39
C ASP A 28 3.13 12.28 -9.92
N PHE A 29 2.98 11.10 -9.34
CA PHE A 29 3.37 10.81 -7.96
C PHE A 29 4.87 10.95 -7.73
N VAL A 30 5.69 10.43 -8.65
CA VAL A 30 7.16 10.58 -8.62
C VAL A 30 7.55 12.06 -8.62
N ARG A 31 6.91 12.89 -9.45
CA ARG A 31 7.16 14.34 -9.52
C ARG A 31 6.67 15.06 -8.27
N ASN A 32 5.43 14.82 -7.84
CA ASN A 32 4.81 15.47 -6.69
C ASN A 32 5.57 15.18 -5.38
N HIS A 33 6.16 13.99 -5.26
CA HIS A 33 7.00 13.62 -4.12
C HIS A 33 8.48 13.94 -4.31
N SER A 34 8.86 14.53 -5.46
CA SER A 34 10.23 14.89 -5.82
C SER A 34 11.22 13.75 -5.60
N LEU A 35 10.86 12.55 -6.06
CA LEU A 35 11.72 11.37 -5.92
C LEU A 35 12.92 11.49 -6.87
N ASN A 36 14.11 11.20 -6.34
CA ASN A 36 15.29 11.04 -7.21
C ASN A 36 15.20 9.73 -8.01
N THR A 37 16.11 9.54 -8.97
CA THR A 37 16.11 8.39 -9.89
C THR A 37 15.99 7.04 -9.18
N GLU A 38 16.78 6.80 -8.13
CA GLU A 38 16.79 5.52 -7.42
C GLU A 38 15.56 5.35 -6.52
N GLN A 39 15.08 6.42 -5.90
CA GLN A 39 13.84 6.41 -5.12
C GLN A 39 12.62 6.14 -6.02
N ALA A 40 12.57 6.77 -7.19
CA ALA A 40 11.52 6.56 -8.18
C ALA A 40 11.55 5.14 -8.73
N ARG A 41 12.75 4.60 -8.99
CA ARG A 41 12.93 3.20 -9.40
C ARG A 41 12.39 2.24 -8.34
N ALA A 42 12.76 2.44 -7.08
CA ALA A 42 12.27 1.61 -5.98
C ALA A 42 10.75 1.69 -5.82
N PHE A 43 10.19 2.90 -5.89
CA PHE A 43 8.77 3.16 -5.83
C PHE A 43 8.00 2.42 -6.94
N ARG A 44 8.44 2.57 -8.20
CA ARG A 44 7.81 1.92 -9.36
C ARG A 44 7.79 0.40 -9.23
N ILE A 45 8.90 -0.23 -8.84
CA ILE A 45 8.97 -1.68 -8.64
C ILE A 45 7.87 -2.18 -7.67
N VAL A 46 7.67 -1.48 -6.55
CA VAL A 46 6.66 -1.88 -5.56
C VAL A 46 5.25 -1.62 -6.07
N VAL A 47 5.03 -0.49 -6.74
CA VAL A 47 3.71 -0.16 -7.30
C VAL A 47 3.30 -1.14 -8.39
N ASP A 48 4.19 -1.40 -9.35
CA ASP A 48 3.97 -2.34 -10.46
C ASP A 48 3.67 -3.74 -9.91
N HIS A 49 4.45 -4.18 -8.91
CA HIS A 49 4.21 -5.45 -8.22
C HIS A 49 2.82 -5.49 -7.56
N SER A 50 2.40 -4.41 -6.89
CA SER A 50 1.12 -4.35 -6.18
C SER A 50 -0.11 -4.34 -7.08
N ASN A 51 0.06 -4.00 -8.36
CA ASN A 51 -0.98 -3.96 -9.38
C ASN A 51 -1.03 -5.24 -10.23
N SER A 52 -0.05 -6.12 -10.13
CA SER A 52 -0.07 -7.41 -10.80
C SER A 52 -1.12 -8.34 -10.19
N ALA A 53 -1.80 -9.13 -11.02
CA ALA A 53 -2.88 -10.02 -10.59
C ALA A 53 -2.34 -11.22 -9.77
N GLU A 54 -1.23 -11.81 -10.20
CA GLU A 54 -0.62 -12.99 -9.56
C GLU A 54 0.92 -12.91 -9.56
N PRO A 55 1.53 -11.88 -8.94
CA PRO A 55 2.97 -11.78 -8.91
C PRO A 55 3.57 -12.76 -7.91
N GLU A 56 4.76 -13.28 -8.22
CA GLU A 56 5.62 -13.90 -7.21
C GLU A 56 5.92 -12.88 -6.08
N GLN A 57 6.15 -13.37 -4.86
CA GLN A 57 6.45 -12.50 -3.72
C GLN A 57 7.66 -11.60 -3.98
N LEU A 58 7.46 -10.28 -4.00
CA LEU A 58 8.56 -9.32 -4.07
C LEU A 58 9.32 -9.27 -2.75
N ARG A 59 10.61 -9.61 -2.81
CA ARG A 59 11.56 -9.45 -1.70
C ARG A 59 12.57 -8.38 -2.06
N MET A 60 12.37 -7.19 -1.51
CA MET A 60 13.18 -6.02 -1.83
C MET A 60 13.98 -5.53 -0.62
N TYR A 61 15.27 -5.29 -0.82
CA TYR A 61 16.16 -4.63 0.15
C TYR A 61 16.70 -3.34 -0.45
N ILE A 62 16.48 -2.21 0.24
CA ILE A 62 16.95 -0.90 -0.18
C ILE A 62 18.06 -0.44 0.78
N ALA A 63 19.29 -0.49 0.29
CA ALA A 63 20.46 0.01 1.02
C ALA A 63 20.76 1.48 0.69
N GLY A 64 21.61 2.11 1.50
CA GLY A 64 22.17 3.43 1.21
C GLY A 64 22.59 4.17 2.47
N CYS A 65 23.47 5.16 2.31
CA CYS A 65 23.95 6.00 3.41
C CYS A 65 22.82 6.73 4.14
N SER A 66 23.10 7.26 5.33
CA SER A 66 22.17 8.17 6.00
C SER A 66 21.88 9.38 5.10
N GLY A 67 20.65 9.91 5.16
CA GLY A 67 20.26 11.08 4.37
C GLY A 67 19.89 10.81 2.91
N THR A 68 20.03 9.59 2.38
CA THR A 68 19.65 9.26 0.98
C THR A 68 18.14 9.18 0.73
N GLY A 69 17.32 9.51 1.72
CA GLY A 69 15.87 9.59 1.58
C GLY A 69 15.16 8.22 1.46
N LYS A 70 15.70 7.14 2.02
CA LYS A 70 15.00 5.84 2.10
C LYS A 70 13.59 5.97 2.73
N SER A 71 13.47 6.74 3.81
CA SER A 71 12.17 7.03 4.43
C SER A 71 11.22 7.78 3.50
N ARG A 72 11.72 8.51 2.52
CA ARG A 72 10.89 9.18 1.50
C ARG A 72 10.23 8.17 0.56
N VAL A 73 10.92 7.09 0.19
CA VAL A 73 10.31 5.98 -0.55
C VAL A 73 9.16 5.38 0.26
N ILE A 74 9.37 5.14 1.56
CA ILE A 74 8.33 4.60 2.45
C ILE A 74 7.12 5.55 2.53
N SER A 75 7.34 6.84 2.74
CA SER A 75 6.25 7.83 2.82
C SER A 75 5.50 7.96 1.51
N SER A 76 6.20 7.91 0.37
CA SER A 76 5.61 7.93 -0.96
C SER A 76 4.74 6.70 -1.21
N LEU A 77 5.21 5.50 -0.87
CA LEU A 77 4.38 4.29 -0.98
C LEU A 77 3.15 4.38 -0.09
N LYS A 78 3.29 4.88 1.14
CA LYS A 78 2.16 5.09 2.05
C LYS A 78 1.10 5.97 1.42
N SER A 79 1.47 7.17 0.95
CA SER A 79 0.54 8.10 0.32
C SER A 79 -0.08 7.52 -0.97
N TYR A 80 0.68 6.76 -1.77
CA TYR A 80 0.16 6.12 -2.99
C TYR A 80 -1.02 5.16 -2.70
N PHE A 81 -0.91 4.37 -1.64
CA PHE A 81 -1.99 3.47 -1.21
C PHE A 81 -3.12 4.20 -0.50
N GLU A 82 -2.82 5.22 0.31
CA GLU A 82 -3.86 6.03 0.98
C GLU A 82 -4.73 6.79 -0.01
N ASP A 83 -4.14 7.41 -1.04
CA ASP A 83 -4.85 8.16 -2.10
C ASP A 83 -5.81 7.27 -2.91
N ARG A 84 -5.65 5.95 -2.84
CA ARG A 84 -6.48 4.94 -3.51
C ARG A 84 -7.46 4.25 -2.57
N ASP A 85 -7.60 4.72 -1.34
CA ASP A 85 -8.36 4.06 -0.27
C ASP A 85 -7.89 2.61 -0.01
N GLN A 86 -6.61 2.37 -0.23
CA GLN A 86 -5.95 1.08 -0.12
C GLN A 86 -4.92 1.04 1.01
N GLY A 87 -4.93 2.02 1.93
CA GLY A 87 -3.96 2.09 3.04
C GLY A 87 -3.90 0.80 3.88
N ARG A 88 -5.00 0.04 3.95
CA ARG A 88 -5.06 -1.27 4.64
C ARG A 88 -4.22 -2.36 3.99
N ARG A 89 -3.86 -2.24 2.70
CA ARG A 89 -2.97 -3.17 1.98
C ARG A 89 -1.51 -3.01 2.40
N LEU A 90 -1.15 -1.87 3.03
CA LEU A 90 0.22 -1.58 3.44
C LEU A 90 0.35 -1.69 4.97
N ARG A 91 1.29 -2.52 5.43
CA ARG A 91 1.72 -2.57 6.84
C ARG A 91 3.15 -2.08 6.96
N LEU A 92 3.34 -1.00 7.71
CA LEU A 92 4.65 -0.43 8.01
C LEU A 92 5.11 -0.87 9.39
N ALA A 93 6.34 -1.38 9.47
CA ALA A 93 6.94 -1.79 10.73
C ALA A 93 8.43 -1.43 10.80
N ALA A 94 8.92 -1.19 12.01
CA ALA A 94 10.34 -0.95 12.28
C ALA A 94 10.81 -1.64 13.56
N PHE A 95 12.12 -1.71 13.77
CA PHE A 95 12.70 -2.42 14.92
C PHE A 95 12.50 -1.69 16.25
N THR A 96 12.64 -0.35 16.28
CA THR A 96 12.49 0.47 17.49
C THR A 96 11.22 1.31 17.45
N GLY A 97 10.70 1.67 18.63
CA GLY A 97 9.50 2.51 18.75
C GLY A 97 9.65 3.87 18.04
N SER A 98 10.79 4.53 18.19
CA SER A 98 11.06 5.81 17.53
C SER A 98 11.10 5.69 16.01
N ALA A 99 11.71 4.63 15.46
CA ALA A 99 11.74 4.40 14.02
C ALA A 99 10.34 4.08 13.49
N ALA A 100 9.55 3.28 14.22
CA ALA A 100 8.17 2.98 13.85
C ALA A 100 7.30 4.24 13.81
N LYS A 101 7.42 5.10 14.83
CA LYS A 101 6.74 6.40 14.86
C LYS A 101 7.11 7.27 13.67
N ASN A 102 8.39 7.33 13.30
CA ASN A 102 8.89 8.16 12.20
C ASN A 102 8.32 7.77 10.83
N ILE A 103 7.99 6.49 10.62
CA ILE A 103 7.35 6.03 9.39
C ILE A 103 5.83 5.89 9.52
N GLY A 104 5.25 6.30 10.65
CA GLY A 104 3.83 6.16 10.93
C GLY A 104 3.36 4.70 10.95
N GLY A 105 4.20 3.80 11.45
CA GLY A 105 3.96 2.36 11.57
C GLY A 105 4.00 1.86 13.01
N VAL A 106 4.12 0.55 13.18
CA VAL A 106 4.23 -0.12 14.48
C VAL A 106 5.60 -0.78 14.65
N THR A 107 5.93 -1.27 15.84
CA THR A 107 7.14 -2.08 15.99
C THR A 107 6.95 -3.45 15.32
N LEU A 108 8.03 -4.06 14.82
CA LEU A 108 8.00 -5.43 14.29
C LEU A 108 7.45 -6.42 15.32
N HIS A 109 7.80 -6.22 16.59
CA HIS A 109 7.28 -7.01 17.69
C HIS A 109 5.76 -6.94 17.80
N SER A 110 5.18 -5.74 17.74
CA SER A 110 3.73 -5.53 17.74
C SER A 110 3.06 -6.07 16.47
N ALA A 111 3.66 -5.87 15.29
CA ALA A 111 3.11 -6.33 14.02
C ALA A 111 3.02 -7.86 13.93
N LEU A 112 4.01 -8.55 14.47
CA LEU A 112 4.12 -10.02 14.41
C LEU A 112 3.54 -10.73 15.63
N MET A 113 2.90 -9.99 16.56
CA MET A 113 2.31 -10.54 17.79
C MET A 113 3.27 -11.45 18.56
N MET A 114 4.56 -11.08 18.65
CA MET A 114 5.56 -11.85 19.37
C MET A 114 5.34 -11.72 20.88
N HIS A 115 4.33 -12.37 21.44
CA HIS A 115 4.14 -12.38 22.89
C HIS A 115 5.30 -13.13 23.54
N GLY A 116 5.98 -12.49 24.50
CA GLY A 116 6.80 -13.23 25.44
C GLY A 116 5.87 -14.21 26.16
N ARG A 117 6.02 -15.51 25.93
CA ARG A 117 5.35 -16.51 26.75
C ARG A 117 5.80 -16.28 28.18
N SER A 118 5.00 -15.57 28.99
CA SER A 118 5.15 -15.63 30.43
C SER A 118 4.81 -17.07 30.80
N SER A 119 5.85 -17.81 31.14
CA SER A 119 5.69 -19.11 31.79
C SER A 119 5.01 -18.82 33.13
N GLN A 120 3.69 -18.97 33.20
CA GLN A 120 3.00 -19.08 34.47
C GLN A 120 3.50 -20.38 35.11
N LYS A 121 4.33 -20.21 36.15
CA LYS A 121 4.57 -21.25 37.15
C LYS A 121 3.40 -21.29 38.12
#